data_AF-A0A7K1J7L2-F1
#
_entry.id   AF-A0A7K1J7L2-F1
#
_cell.length_a   1.000
_cell.length_b   1.000
_cell.length_c   1.000
_cell.angle_alpha   90.00
_cell.angle_beta   90.00
_cell.angle_gamma   90.00
#
_symmetry.space_group_name_H-M   'P 1'
#
loop_
_entity.id
_entity.type
_entity.pdbx_description
1 polymer ?
#
loop_
_entity_poly.entity_id
_entity_poly.type
_entity_poly.pdbx_seq_one_letter_code
_entity_poly.pdbx_strand_id
1 'polypeptide(L)'
;MSERTIVEIHALETTAAANLNRDDTGSPKTMEYGGVTRARVSSQAWKRPIRRMFDDLLDPQDLGIRSKKVVDILSKRIIALDESLADEASELAEAVLSKGAGIKLTAPRKKKGTEDQEDNRLNQSSYLLFLGKRQYDALAQLAVDTRKESSDLKEAQTAIGKMKKQIKQIIKDDKAIDVALFGRMVADDTDLNVDAASQFANAFSVQAVDTESDFYTAVDDEKRQAMTMTRTVVTVAPPCSARSSSTPPHTTVSRMLTPTVSSTRWATLMPQPKRSAHW
;
A
#
# COMPACT_ATOMS: atom_id res chain seq x y z
N MET A 1 9.13 31.25 23.51
CA MET A 1 7.85 30.55 23.27
C MET A 1 8.19 29.11 22.94
N SER A 2 7.58 28.13 23.61
CA SER A 2 7.75 26.72 23.21
C SER A 2 6.94 26.51 21.93
N GLU A 3 7.62 26.34 20.80
CA GLU A 3 6.95 25.93 19.57
C GLU A 3 6.51 24.48 19.71
N ARG A 4 5.20 24.23 19.69
CA ARG A 4 4.65 22.88 19.62
C ARG A 4 4.68 22.43 18.15
N THR A 5 5.52 21.45 17.86
CA THR A 5 5.69 20.84 16.53
C THR A 5 4.81 19.60 16.28
N ILE A 6 3.94 19.25 17.24
CA ILE A 6 3.10 18.05 17.18
C ILE A 6 1.64 18.46 17.10
N VAL A 7 0.92 17.88 16.13
CA VAL A 7 -0.53 18.01 15.96
C VAL A 7 -1.19 16.67 16.27
N GLU A 8 -2.06 16.66 17.28
CA GLU A 8 -2.83 15.48 17.68
C GLU A 8 -4.27 15.58 17.16
N ILE A 9 -4.76 14.49 16.57
CA ILE A 9 -6.11 14.42 15.99
C ILE A 9 -6.86 13.26 16.63
N HIS A 10 -7.91 13.59 17.38
CA HIS A 10 -8.83 12.65 18.00
C HIS A 10 -10.18 12.73 17.31
N ALA A 11 -10.76 11.57 17.01
CA ALA A 11 -12.05 11.45 16.36
C ALA A 11 -12.83 10.31 17.02
N LEU A 12 -14.11 10.56 17.26
CA LEU A 12 -15.11 9.57 17.65
C LEU A 12 -16.09 9.47 16.50
N GLU A 13 -16.09 8.33 15.81
CA GLU A 13 -16.95 8.10 14.65
C GLU A 13 -17.87 6.93 14.94
N THR A 14 -19.17 7.13 14.68
CA THR A 14 -20.15 6.07 14.77
C THR A 14 -20.34 5.43 13.41
N THR A 15 -20.19 4.10 13.33
CA THR A 15 -20.45 3.35 12.11
C THR A 15 -21.67 2.45 12.28
N ALA A 16 -22.41 2.24 11.19
CA ALA A 16 -23.47 1.24 11.16
C ALA A 16 -22.92 -0.19 11.37
N ALA A 17 -23.81 -1.16 11.56
CA ALA A 17 -23.44 -2.57 11.66
C ALA A 17 -22.77 -3.04 10.36
N ALA A 18 -21.44 -3.03 10.33
CA ALA A 18 -20.66 -3.25 9.12
C ALA A 18 -19.31 -3.88 9.45
N ASN A 19 -18.90 -4.84 8.64
CA ASN A 19 -17.59 -5.46 8.78
C ASN A 19 -16.54 -4.65 8.00
N LEU A 20 -16.10 -3.54 8.61
CA LEU A 20 -15.18 -2.55 8.02
C LEU A 20 -13.78 -3.13 7.72
N ASN A 21 -13.33 -4.11 8.50
CA ASN A 21 -11.98 -4.66 8.37
C ASN A 21 -11.95 -6.12 8.81
N ARG A 22 -11.62 -6.99 7.85
CA ARG A 22 -11.64 -8.44 7.99
C ARG A 22 -10.23 -9.02 8.13
N ASP A 23 -10.14 -10.17 8.77
CA ASP A 23 -8.99 -11.06 8.68
C ASP A 23 -9.05 -11.96 7.44
N ASP A 24 -8.10 -12.88 7.33
CA ASP A 24 -7.98 -13.86 6.25
C ASP A 24 -9.10 -14.91 6.25
N THR A 25 -9.80 -15.09 7.36
CA THR A 25 -10.97 -15.99 7.49
C THR A 25 -12.29 -15.29 7.20
N GLY A 26 -12.28 -13.97 7.01
CA GLY A 26 -13.48 -13.14 6.78
C GLY A 26 -14.12 -12.59 8.05
N SER A 27 -13.56 -12.88 9.22
CA SER A 27 -14.05 -12.40 10.51
C SER A 27 -13.61 -10.94 10.76
N PRO A 28 -14.43 -10.10 11.44
CA PRO A 28 -14.01 -8.78 11.86
C PRO A 28 -12.75 -8.83 12.72
N LYS A 29 -11.82 -7.90 12.51
CA LYS A 29 -10.67 -7.77 13.40
C LYS A 29 -11.11 -7.26 14.76
N THR A 30 -10.68 -7.95 15.81
CA THR A 30 -10.93 -7.57 17.20
C THR A 30 -9.61 -7.35 17.96
N MET A 31 -9.71 -6.78 19.16
CA MET A 31 -8.64 -6.76 20.16
C MET A 31 -9.21 -6.77 21.57
N GLU A 32 -8.44 -7.29 22.52
CA GLU A 32 -8.75 -7.14 23.94
C GLU A 32 -8.16 -5.84 24.48
N TYR A 33 -8.98 -5.04 25.15
CA TYR A 33 -8.51 -3.83 25.83
C TYR A 33 -9.42 -3.53 27.03
N GLY A 34 -8.80 -3.44 28.21
CA GLY A 34 -9.53 -3.26 29.47
C GLY A 34 -10.36 -4.49 29.86
N GLY A 35 -9.89 -5.70 29.54
CA GLY A 35 -10.55 -6.96 29.90
C GLY A 35 -11.78 -7.33 29.06
N VAL A 36 -12.09 -6.56 28.01
CA VAL A 36 -13.22 -6.83 27.10
C VAL A 36 -12.77 -6.83 25.64
N THR A 37 -13.45 -7.62 24.82
CA THR A 37 -13.26 -7.67 23.37
C THR A 37 -13.87 -6.45 22.70
N ARG A 38 -13.11 -5.83 21.80
CA ARG A 38 -13.47 -4.62 21.07
C ARG A 38 -13.26 -4.82 19.58
N ALA A 39 -14.11 -4.21 18.77
CA ALA A 39 -13.88 -4.13 17.34
C ALA A 39 -12.63 -3.29 17.08
N ARG A 40 -11.79 -3.71 16.12
CA ARG A 40 -10.55 -3.03 15.76
C ARG A 40 -10.50 -2.79 14.25
N VAL A 41 -10.27 -1.55 13.85
CA VAL A 41 -9.88 -1.21 12.48
C VAL A 41 -8.39 -0.89 12.48
N SER A 42 -7.62 -1.72 11.78
CA SER A 42 -6.19 -1.53 11.66
C SER A 42 -5.81 -0.22 10.98
N SER A 43 -4.71 0.39 11.40
CA SER A 43 -4.25 1.68 10.86
C SER A 43 -4.06 1.65 9.35
N GLN A 44 -3.58 0.55 8.77
CA GLN A 44 -3.43 0.43 7.31
C GLN A 44 -4.77 0.47 6.55
N ALA A 45 -5.87 0.03 7.17
CA ALA A 45 -7.19 0.06 6.55
C ALA A 45 -7.72 1.49 6.42
N TRP A 46 -7.29 2.40 7.30
CA TRP A 46 -7.59 3.84 7.22
C TRP A 46 -6.60 4.63 6.37
N LYS A 47 -5.29 4.32 6.47
CA LYS A 47 -4.27 5.01 5.68
C LYS A 47 -4.53 4.93 4.18
N ARG A 48 -5.04 3.81 3.68
CA ARG A 48 -5.29 3.63 2.24
C ARG A 48 -6.42 4.55 1.73
N PRO A 49 -7.65 4.54 2.29
CA PRO A 49 -8.69 5.49 1.92
C PRO A 49 -8.26 6.95 2.05
N ILE A 50 -7.62 7.33 3.16
CA ILE A 50 -7.11 8.70 3.36
C ILE A 50 -6.16 9.09 2.23
N ARG A 51 -5.22 8.21 1.87
CA ARG A 51 -4.30 8.46 0.76
C ARG A 51 -5.01 8.55 -0.59
N ARG A 52 -6.12 7.85 -0.79
CA ARG A 52 -6.93 7.95 -2.01
C ARG A 52 -7.68 9.27 -2.09
N MET A 53 -8.12 9.82 -0.96
CA MET A 53 -8.74 11.15 -0.93
C MET A 53 -7.78 12.25 -1.36
N PHE A 54 -6.46 12.05 -1.22
CA PHE A 54 -5.48 13.02 -1.71
C PHE A 54 -5.52 13.21 -3.23
N ASP A 55 -5.96 12.19 -3.99
CA ASP A 55 -6.12 12.27 -5.44
C ASP A 55 -7.10 13.40 -5.84
N ASP A 56 -8.06 13.74 -4.97
CA ASP A 56 -9.07 14.79 -5.20
C ASP A 56 -8.73 16.14 -4.54
N LEU A 57 -7.77 16.17 -3.61
CA LEU A 57 -7.48 17.34 -2.75
C LEU A 57 -6.16 18.05 -3.10
N LEU A 58 -5.22 17.33 -3.71
CA LEU A 58 -3.85 17.81 -3.95
C LEU A 58 -3.51 17.71 -5.44
N ASP A 59 -2.47 18.44 -5.86
CA ASP A 59 -1.95 18.30 -7.23
C ASP A 59 -1.50 16.85 -7.45
N PRO A 60 -1.99 16.17 -8.50
CA PRO A 60 -1.56 14.83 -8.85
C PRO A 60 -0.03 14.67 -8.93
N GLN A 61 0.73 15.71 -9.26
CA GLN A 61 2.20 15.67 -9.36
C GLN A 61 2.91 15.55 -8.00
N ASP A 62 2.27 15.99 -6.92
CA ASP A 62 2.78 15.93 -5.55
C ASP A 62 2.38 14.63 -4.83
N LEU A 63 1.86 13.66 -5.57
CA LEU A 63 1.45 12.35 -5.04
C LEU A 63 2.40 11.24 -5.49
N GLY A 64 2.46 10.20 -4.67
CA GLY A 64 3.25 9.00 -4.90
C GLY A 64 2.45 7.87 -5.55
N ILE A 65 3.14 7.10 -6.40
CA ILE A 65 2.61 5.88 -6.98
C ILE A 65 3.23 4.69 -6.27
N ARG A 66 2.37 3.84 -5.68
CA ARG A 66 2.78 2.57 -5.07
C ARG A 66 2.50 1.42 -6.03
N SER A 67 3.54 0.85 -6.63
CA SER A 67 3.40 -0.19 -7.66
C SER A 67 4.59 -1.17 -7.67
N LYS A 68 4.35 -2.37 -8.22
CA LYS A 68 5.42 -3.30 -8.64
C LYS A 68 5.81 -3.10 -10.11
N LYS A 69 4.93 -2.50 -10.90
CA LYS A 69 5.11 -2.24 -12.34
C LYS A 69 5.87 -0.93 -12.56
N VAL A 70 7.01 -0.79 -11.88
CA VAL A 70 7.80 0.45 -11.88
C VAL A 70 8.42 0.68 -13.27
N VAL A 71 8.86 -0.39 -13.94
CA VAL A 71 9.43 -0.35 -15.30
C VAL A 71 8.39 0.17 -16.31
N ASP A 72 7.16 -0.36 -16.29
CA ASP A 72 6.06 0.08 -17.16
C ASP A 72 5.67 1.55 -16.95
N ILE A 73 5.71 2.03 -15.70
CA ILE A 73 5.42 3.44 -15.41
C ILE A 73 6.54 4.35 -15.95
N LEU A 74 7.81 3.93 -15.80
CA LEU A 74 8.96 4.68 -16.29
C LEU A 74 9.01 4.70 -17.82
N SER A 75 8.84 3.55 -18.46
CA SER A 75 8.87 3.44 -19.93
C SER A 75 7.79 4.32 -20.56
N LYS A 76 6.57 4.33 -20.03
CA LYS A 76 5.49 5.22 -20.50
C LYS A 76 5.86 6.69 -20.40
N ARG A 77 6.59 7.10 -19.36
CA ARG A 77 7.04 8.49 -19.21
C ARG A 77 8.18 8.84 -20.15
N ILE A 78 9.10 7.90 -20.40
CA ILE A 78 10.16 8.08 -21.40
C ILE A 78 9.53 8.26 -22.78
N ILE A 79 8.56 7.41 -23.16
CA ILE A 79 7.83 7.50 -24.43
C ILE A 79 7.08 8.84 -24.55
N ALA A 80 6.46 9.31 -23.46
CA ALA A 80 5.76 10.58 -23.46
C ALA A 80 6.69 11.80 -23.62
N LEU A 81 7.97 11.67 -23.25
CA LEU A 81 8.99 12.71 -23.46
C LEU A 81 9.61 12.65 -24.85
N ASP A 82 9.85 11.44 -25.35
CA ASP A 82 10.45 11.19 -26.66
C ASP A 82 9.87 9.92 -27.29
N GLU A 83 8.96 10.10 -28.24
CA GLU A 83 8.27 9.00 -28.92
C GLU A 83 9.23 8.15 -29.77
N SER A 84 10.37 8.72 -30.21
CA SER A 84 11.37 8.01 -30.99
C SER A 84 12.06 6.88 -30.21
N LEU A 85 12.00 6.93 -28.87
CA LEU A 85 12.64 5.95 -27.98
C LEU A 85 11.69 4.81 -27.57
N ALA A 86 10.55 4.64 -28.25
CA ALA A 86 9.53 3.66 -27.85
C ALA A 86 10.04 2.21 -27.75
N ASP A 87 10.88 1.80 -28.69
CA ASP A 87 11.44 0.45 -28.71
C ASP A 87 12.50 0.23 -27.62
N GLU A 88 13.16 1.31 -27.18
CA GLU A 88 14.29 1.29 -26.25
C GLU A 88 13.88 1.64 -24.80
N ALA A 89 12.69 2.20 -24.60
CA ALA A 89 12.23 2.74 -23.32
C ALA A 89 12.18 1.69 -22.19
N SER A 90 11.90 0.43 -22.53
CA SER A 90 11.87 -0.69 -21.58
C SER A 90 13.27 -0.98 -21.01
N GLU A 91 14.27 -1.10 -21.89
CA GLU A 91 15.66 -1.37 -21.50
C GLU A 91 16.28 -0.21 -20.72
N LEU A 92 15.99 1.02 -21.12
CA LEU A 92 16.44 2.22 -20.40
C LEU A 92 15.83 2.28 -19.01
N ALA A 93 14.52 2.04 -18.87
CA ALA A 93 13.84 1.99 -17.58
C ALA A 93 14.42 0.90 -16.67
N GLU A 94 14.71 -0.29 -17.21
CA GLU A 94 15.37 -1.37 -16.47
C GLU A 94 16.78 -0.98 -16.03
N ALA A 95 17.56 -0.33 -16.88
CA ALA A 95 18.90 0.14 -16.53
C ALA A 95 18.88 1.20 -15.41
N VAL A 96 17.96 2.17 -15.46
CA VAL A 96 17.81 3.19 -14.41
C VAL A 96 17.48 2.54 -13.07
N LEU A 97 16.56 1.57 -13.04
CA LEU A 97 16.12 0.94 -11.79
C LEU A 97 17.12 -0.09 -11.26
N SER A 98 17.68 -0.95 -12.12
CA SER A 98 18.60 -2.02 -11.71
C SER A 98 20.03 -1.51 -11.51
N LYS A 99 20.60 -0.84 -12.53
CA LYS A 99 22.00 -0.36 -12.51
C LYS A 99 22.11 0.96 -11.75
N GLY A 100 21.13 1.85 -11.86
CA GLY A 100 21.14 3.16 -11.21
C GLY A 100 20.69 3.11 -9.74
N ALA A 101 19.49 2.60 -9.49
CA ALA A 101 18.89 2.56 -8.15
C ALA A 101 19.22 1.30 -7.33
N GLY A 102 19.73 0.23 -7.96
CA GLY A 102 20.08 -1.02 -7.27
C GLY A 102 18.88 -1.89 -6.90
N ILE A 103 17.72 -1.67 -7.53
CA ILE A 103 16.46 -2.35 -7.21
C ILE A 103 16.43 -3.72 -7.91
N LYS A 104 16.10 -4.77 -7.15
CA LYS A 104 15.93 -6.12 -7.71
C LYS A 104 14.64 -6.23 -8.52
N LEU A 105 14.81 -6.42 -9.82
CA LEU A 105 13.75 -6.72 -10.78
C LEU A 105 13.60 -8.23 -10.96
N THR A 106 12.36 -8.70 -11.12
CA THR A 106 11.99 -10.09 -11.32
C THR A 106 10.96 -10.17 -12.44
N ALA A 107 11.07 -11.19 -13.30
CA ALA A 107 10.03 -11.49 -14.27
C ALA A 107 8.71 -11.83 -13.55
N PRO A 108 7.55 -11.38 -14.07
CA PRO A 108 6.27 -11.62 -13.43
C PRO A 108 5.97 -13.12 -13.34
N ARG A 109 5.49 -13.59 -12.17
CA ARG A 109 5.01 -14.97 -12.02
C ARG A 109 3.84 -15.20 -12.98
N LYS A 110 3.97 -16.17 -13.90
CA LYS A 110 2.86 -16.62 -14.77
C LYS A 110 1.66 -16.98 -13.89
N LYS A 111 0.49 -16.44 -14.21
CA LYS A 111 -0.76 -16.82 -13.57
C LYS A 111 -1.09 -18.24 -14.04
N LYS A 112 -1.21 -19.20 -13.12
CA LYS A 112 -1.63 -20.57 -13.46
C LYS A 112 -3.03 -20.50 -14.11
N GLY A 113 -3.14 -20.86 -15.39
CA GLY A 113 -4.41 -20.93 -16.12
C GLY A 113 -4.66 -19.85 -17.19
N THR A 114 -3.64 -19.20 -17.74
CA THR A 114 -3.81 -18.41 -18.98
C THR A 114 -2.72 -18.82 -19.95
N GLU A 115 -3.03 -19.84 -20.76
CA GLU A 115 -2.32 -20.14 -22.00
C GLU A 115 -2.73 -19.05 -23.03
N ASP A 116 -1.75 -18.58 -23.80
CA ASP A 116 -1.92 -17.71 -24.98
C ASP A 116 -2.27 -16.22 -24.79
N GLN A 117 -1.35 -15.46 -24.18
CA GLN A 117 -1.02 -14.12 -24.69
C GLN A 117 0.51 -13.95 -24.63
N GLU A 118 1.13 -13.66 -25.79
CA GLU A 118 2.56 -13.34 -25.94
C GLU A 118 3.02 -12.46 -24.77
N ASP A 119 3.94 -12.99 -23.96
CA ASP A 119 4.37 -12.39 -22.69
C ASP A 119 5.28 -11.15 -22.96
N ASN A 120 4.69 -10.07 -23.51
CA ASN A 120 5.25 -8.71 -23.49
C ASN A 120 5.18 -8.09 -22.09
N ARG A 121 5.36 -8.91 -21.05
CA ARG A 121 5.28 -8.48 -19.66
C ARG A 121 6.65 -8.04 -19.19
N LEU A 122 6.85 -6.72 -19.18
CA LEU A 122 8.03 -6.05 -18.62
C LEU A 122 8.35 -6.55 -17.21
N ASN A 123 9.63 -6.53 -16.87
CA ASN A 123 10.11 -6.91 -15.56
C ASN A 123 9.48 -6.04 -14.46
N GLN A 124 9.19 -6.65 -13.31
CA GLN A 124 8.56 -5.98 -12.17
C GLN A 124 9.53 -5.92 -11.00
N SER A 125 9.40 -4.92 -10.14
CA SER A 125 10.14 -4.91 -8.89
C SER A 125 9.68 -6.07 -8.00
N SER A 126 10.64 -6.73 -7.34
CA SER A 126 10.38 -7.86 -6.45
C SER A 126 9.48 -7.47 -5.26
N TYR A 127 9.59 -6.24 -4.78
CA TYR A 127 8.75 -5.63 -3.75
C TYR A 127 7.93 -4.45 -4.30
N LEU A 128 6.94 -4.01 -3.52
CA LEU A 128 6.20 -2.78 -3.84
C LEU A 128 7.10 -1.57 -3.60
N LEU A 129 7.31 -0.78 -4.65
CA LEU A 129 8.01 0.49 -4.54
C LEU A 129 7.00 1.62 -4.44
N PHE A 130 7.35 2.67 -3.72
CA PHE A 130 6.52 3.86 -3.54
C PHE A 130 7.35 5.09 -3.89
N LEU A 131 7.13 5.67 -5.07
CA LEU A 131 7.89 6.84 -5.56
C LEU A 131 6.94 7.96 -5.95
N GLY A 132 7.40 9.20 -5.76
CA GLY A 132 6.69 10.40 -6.21
C GLY A 132 6.57 10.48 -7.73
N LYS A 133 5.50 11.09 -8.24
CA LYS A 133 5.38 11.32 -9.69
C LYS A 133 6.51 12.21 -10.22
N ARG A 134 6.86 13.30 -9.55
CA ARG A 134 8.00 14.13 -9.95
C ARG A 134 9.33 13.38 -10.03
N GLN A 135 9.53 12.40 -9.15
CA GLN A 135 10.75 11.57 -9.18
C GLN A 135 10.81 10.72 -10.45
N TYR A 136 9.67 10.12 -10.83
CA TYR A 136 9.58 9.39 -12.09
C TYR A 136 9.84 10.27 -13.31
N ASP A 137 9.39 11.53 -13.31
CA ASP A 137 9.67 12.46 -14.42
C ASP A 137 11.15 12.84 -14.49
N ALA A 138 11.77 13.13 -13.35
CA ALA A 138 13.21 13.41 -13.28
C ALA A 138 14.05 12.20 -13.70
N LEU A 139 13.65 10.98 -13.31
CA LEU A 139 14.30 9.75 -13.75
C LEU A 139 14.12 9.50 -15.25
N ALA A 140 12.94 9.81 -15.81
CA ALA A 140 12.69 9.70 -17.24
C ALA A 140 13.50 10.72 -18.05
N GLN A 141 13.59 11.97 -17.59
CA GLN A 141 14.43 13.01 -18.20
C GLN A 141 15.90 12.60 -18.22
N LEU A 142 16.42 12.14 -17.07
CA LEU A 142 17.81 11.65 -16.99
C LEU A 142 18.08 10.52 -17.98
N ALA A 143 17.11 9.59 -18.15
CA ALA A 143 17.23 8.50 -19.11
C ALA A 143 17.28 9.01 -20.56
N VAL A 144 16.42 9.97 -20.92
CA VAL A 144 16.37 10.57 -22.27
C VAL A 144 17.64 11.38 -22.56
N ASP A 145 18.09 12.22 -21.62
CA ASP A 145 19.28 13.05 -21.79
C ASP A 145 20.53 12.18 -21.96
N THR A 146 20.68 11.15 -21.12
CA THR A 146 21.80 10.19 -21.24
C THR A 146 21.74 9.45 -22.57
N ARG A 147 20.54 9.14 -23.08
CA ARG A 147 20.39 8.46 -24.38
C ARG A 147 20.76 9.38 -25.54
N LYS A 148 20.42 10.68 -25.47
CA LYS A 148 20.77 11.67 -26.50
C LYS A 148 22.28 11.95 -26.58
N GLU A 149 22.97 11.88 -25.44
CA GLU A 149 24.43 12.05 -25.38
C GLU A 149 25.20 10.78 -25.80
N SER A 150 24.55 9.61 -25.77
CA SER A 150 25.20 8.32 -26.06
C SER A 150 24.93 7.85 -27.49
N SER A 151 25.96 7.34 -28.15
CA SER A 151 25.82 6.77 -29.50
C SER A 151 25.03 5.45 -29.47
N ASP A 152 25.35 4.59 -28.49
CA ASP A 152 24.75 3.25 -28.36
C ASP A 152 23.95 3.05 -27.05
N LEU A 153 22.97 2.16 -27.11
CA LEU A 153 22.19 1.69 -25.96
C LEU A 153 23.06 1.16 -24.81
N LYS A 154 24.09 0.37 -25.13
CA LYS A 154 24.99 -0.23 -24.12
C LYS A 154 25.83 0.83 -23.40
N GLU A 155 26.22 1.89 -24.11
CA GLU A 155 26.92 3.03 -23.54
C GLU A 155 26.00 3.80 -22.59
N ALA A 156 24.76 4.09 -23.02
CA ALA A 156 23.75 4.74 -22.20
C ALA A 156 23.51 3.96 -20.89
N GLN A 157 23.34 2.63 -20.97
CA GLN A 157 23.16 1.80 -19.78
C GLN A 157 24.39 1.81 -18.84
N THR A 158 25.60 1.94 -19.40
CA THR A 158 26.84 2.01 -18.61
C THR A 158 27.02 3.37 -17.95
N ALA A 159 26.67 4.45 -18.66
CA ALA A 159 26.62 5.81 -18.13
C ALA A 159 25.62 5.93 -16.97
N ILE A 160 24.41 5.39 -17.13
CA ILE A 160 23.39 5.30 -16.06
C ILE A 160 23.95 4.56 -14.84
N GLY A 161 24.69 3.46 -15.06
CA GLY A 161 25.35 2.71 -14.00
C GLY A 161 26.47 3.47 -13.27
N LYS A 162 27.04 4.52 -13.88
CA LYS A 162 28.00 5.44 -13.24
C LYS A 162 27.29 6.56 -12.47
N MET A 163 26.11 6.99 -12.91
CA MET A 163 25.29 8.06 -12.31
C MET A 163 24.45 7.61 -11.10
N LYS A 164 24.82 6.52 -10.42
CA LYS A 164 24.13 5.99 -9.22
C LYS A 164 23.87 7.04 -8.15
N LYS A 165 24.84 7.92 -7.88
CA LYS A 165 24.71 8.97 -6.85
C LYS A 165 23.61 9.97 -7.19
N GLN A 166 23.53 10.40 -8.44
CA GLN A 166 22.50 11.35 -8.90
C GLN A 166 21.12 10.70 -8.90
N ILE A 167 21.00 9.46 -9.39
CA ILE A 167 19.74 8.71 -9.37
C ILE A 167 19.25 8.50 -7.94
N LYS A 168 20.13 8.10 -7.01
CA LYS A 168 19.78 7.99 -5.59
C LYS A 168 19.39 9.34 -5.00
N GLN A 169 20.04 10.43 -5.39
CA GLN A 169 19.68 11.77 -4.93
C GLN A 169 18.28 12.19 -5.41
N ILE A 170 17.92 11.87 -6.66
CA ILE A 170 16.56 12.11 -7.19
C ILE A 170 15.51 11.30 -6.42
N ILE A 171 15.82 10.06 -6.05
CA ILE A 171 14.92 9.22 -5.26
C ILE A 171 14.84 9.69 -3.79
N LYS A 172 15.92 10.28 -3.25
CA LYS A 172 15.97 10.86 -1.90
C LYS A 172 15.24 12.21 -1.79
N ASP A 173 15.33 13.06 -2.82
CA ASP A 173 14.60 14.33 -2.91
C ASP A 173 13.11 14.06 -3.18
N ASP A 174 12.43 13.55 -2.15
CA ASP A 174 11.02 13.20 -2.23
C ASP A 174 10.14 14.41 -1.92
N LYS A 175 9.40 14.84 -2.94
CA LYS A 175 8.43 15.93 -2.85
C LYS A 175 7.00 15.41 -2.78
N ALA A 176 6.81 14.08 -2.74
CA ALA A 176 5.49 13.50 -2.65
C ALA A 176 4.95 13.59 -1.21
N ILE A 177 3.80 14.24 -1.06
CA ILE A 177 3.18 14.53 0.23
C ILE A 177 2.79 13.23 0.94
N ASP A 178 2.30 12.23 0.21
CA ASP A 178 1.91 10.95 0.77
C ASP A 178 3.12 10.10 1.22
N VAL A 179 4.26 10.21 0.56
CA VAL A 179 5.50 9.55 1.01
C VAL A 179 6.04 10.23 2.26
N ALA A 180 6.08 11.57 2.30
CA ALA A 180 6.49 12.30 3.50
C ALA A 180 5.58 12.01 4.70
N LEU A 181 4.27 11.90 4.47
CA LEU A 181 3.31 11.65 5.54
C LEU A 181 3.36 10.21 6.06
N PHE A 182 3.42 9.22 5.17
CA PHE A 182 3.30 7.80 5.55
C PHE A 182 4.61 7.02 5.59
N GLY A 183 5.71 7.62 5.12
CA GLY A 183 7.02 7.03 5.01
C GLY A 183 7.16 6.03 3.87
N ARG A 184 8.41 5.61 3.64
CA ARG A 184 8.80 4.60 2.66
C ARG A 184 9.88 3.69 3.23
N MET A 185 9.71 2.39 3.00
CA MET A 185 10.72 1.39 3.30
C MET A 185 11.15 0.68 2.01
N VAL A 186 12.45 0.68 1.73
CA VAL A 186 13.13 -0.01 0.64
C VAL A 186 14.16 -0.96 1.26
N ALA A 187 13.99 -2.26 1.05
CA ALA A 187 14.80 -3.28 1.71
C ALA A 187 16.23 -3.39 1.15
N ASP A 188 16.42 -3.12 -0.14
CA ASP A 188 17.73 -3.25 -0.79
C ASP A 188 18.69 -2.10 -0.44
N ASP A 189 18.17 -0.92 -0.10
CA ASP A 189 18.97 0.25 0.24
C ASP A 189 18.29 1.12 1.30
N THR A 190 18.86 1.13 2.51
CA THR A 190 18.32 1.88 3.66
C THR A 190 18.38 3.39 3.46
N ASP A 191 19.28 3.85 2.60
CA ASP A 191 19.40 5.26 2.25
C ASP A 191 18.17 5.81 1.52
N LEU A 192 17.38 4.94 0.88
CA LEU A 192 16.17 5.33 0.16
C LEU A 192 14.93 5.35 1.07
N ASN A 193 15.09 5.02 2.35
CA ASN A 193 14.01 5.08 3.33
C ASN A 193 13.67 6.53 3.65
N VAL A 194 12.37 6.77 3.84
CA VAL A 194 11.85 8.07 4.26
C VAL A 194 11.05 7.82 5.53
N ASP A 195 11.41 8.51 6.60
CA ASP A 195 10.67 8.44 7.86
C ASP A 195 9.33 9.15 7.73
N ALA A 196 8.30 8.51 8.29
CA ALA A 196 6.95 9.05 8.24
C ALA A 196 6.79 10.22 9.21
N ALA A 197 6.24 11.34 8.73
CA ALA A 197 5.86 12.45 9.59
C ALA A 197 4.63 12.13 10.48
N SER A 198 3.78 11.19 10.07
CA SER A 198 2.55 10.84 10.79
C SER A 198 2.61 9.49 11.51
N GLN A 199 2.14 9.50 12.76
CA GLN A 199 1.85 8.29 13.51
C GLN A 199 0.35 8.00 13.43
N PHE A 200 -0.01 6.72 13.22
CA PHE A 200 -1.39 6.27 13.12
C PHE A 200 -1.62 5.08 14.05
N ALA A 201 -2.49 5.27 15.03
CA ALA A 201 -2.97 4.20 15.89
C ALA A 201 -4.02 3.34 15.19
N ASN A 202 -4.21 2.12 15.69
CA ASN A 202 -5.39 1.32 15.36
C ASN A 202 -6.62 1.97 16.01
N ALA A 203 -7.72 2.03 15.27
CA ALA A 203 -8.98 2.50 15.82
C ALA A 203 -9.69 1.32 16.49
N PHE A 204 -10.30 1.53 17.66
CA PHE A 204 -11.05 0.49 18.36
C PHE A 204 -12.34 1.04 18.98
N SER A 205 -13.32 0.15 19.21
CA SER A 205 -14.63 0.54 19.76
C SER A 205 -14.53 0.99 21.23
N VAL A 206 -15.29 2.02 21.62
CA VAL A 206 -15.38 2.47 23.02
C VAL A 206 -16.19 1.52 23.90
N GLN A 207 -17.02 0.69 23.29
CA GLN A 207 -17.81 -0.35 23.95
C GLN A 207 -17.29 -1.75 23.63
N ALA A 208 -17.64 -2.71 24.48
CA ALA A 208 -17.45 -4.12 24.18
C ALA A 208 -18.27 -4.49 22.93
N VAL A 209 -17.76 -5.42 22.12
CA VAL A 209 -18.43 -5.86 20.90
C VAL A 209 -18.52 -7.37 20.89
N ASP A 210 -19.75 -7.84 20.71
CA ASP A 210 -20.05 -9.22 20.39
C ASP A 210 -20.17 -9.37 18.87
N THR A 211 -19.51 -10.39 18.33
CA THR A 211 -19.51 -10.65 16.89
C THR A 211 -20.70 -11.54 16.55
N GLU A 212 -21.60 -11.04 15.72
CA GLU A 212 -22.75 -11.80 15.25
C GLU A 212 -22.44 -12.42 13.88
N SER A 213 -22.98 -13.62 13.63
CA SER A 213 -22.86 -14.30 12.35
C SER A 213 -24.10 -14.05 11.51
N ASP A 214 -23.93 -13.46 10.33
CA ASP A 214 -24.99 -13.27 9.35
C ASP A 214 -25.03 -14.45 8.38
N PHE A 215 -26.19 -15.10 8.31
CA PHE A 215 -26.45 -16.26 7.47
C PHE A 215 -27.26 -15.81 6.25
N TYR A 216 -26.63 -15.87 5.08
CA TYR A 216 -27.31 -15.60 3.82
C TYR A 216 -27.19 -16.78 2.85
N THR A 217 -28.16 -16.88 1.95
CA THR A 217 -28.22 -17.90 0.90
C THR A 217 -28.34 -17.23 -0.46
N ALA A 218 -27.59 -17.72 -1.44
CA ALA A 218 -27.83 -17.38 -2.85
C ALA A 218 -28.96 -18.28 -3.39
N VAL A 219 -30.02 -17.68 -3.90
CA VAL A 219 -31.14 -18.41 -4.52
C VAL A 219 -30.87 -18.54 -6.02
N ASP A 220 -31.12 -19.72 -6.56
CA ASP A 220 -31.09 -20.00 -8.00
C ASP A 220 -32.48 -19.76 -8.58
N ASP A 221 -32.60 -18.76 -9.45
CA ASP A 221 -33.85 -18.30 -10.03
C ASP A 221 -34.45 -19.31 -11.02
N GLU A 222 -33.63 -20.12 -11.71
CA GLU A 222 -34.09 -21.11 -12.70
C GLU A 222 -34.54 -22.43 -12.05
N LYS A 223 -34.17 -22.66 -10.79
CA LYS A 223 -34.46 -23.89 -10.04
C LYS A 223 -35.90 -23.95 -9.50
N ARG A 224 -36.89 -23.47 -10.26
CA ARG A 224 -38.30 -23.40 -9.86
C ARG A 224 -39.10 -24.71 -10.02
N GLN A 225 -38.54 -25.79 -10.55
CA GLN A 225 -39.31 -27.01 -10.85
C GLN A 225 -38.94 -28.29 -10.07
N ALA A 226 -37.95 -28.25 -9.19
CA ALA A 226 -37.66 -29.38 -8.31
C ALA A 226 -37.43 -28.87 -6.89
N MET A 227 -38.35 -29.22 -6.00
CA MET A 227 -38.31 -28.94 -4.56
C MET A 227 -37.17 -29.71 -3.88
N THR A 228 -35.92 -29.36 -4.19
CA THR A 228 -34.73 -29.82 -3.47
C THR A 228 -33.72 -28.67 -3.46
N MET A 229 -33.75 -27.88 -2.39
CA MET A 229 -32.82 -26.78 -2.19
C MET A 229 -31.41 -27.31 -1.93
N THR A 230 -30.55 -27.23 -2.94
CA THR A 230 -29.10 -27.30 -2.73
C THR A 230 -28.68 -25.95 -2.16
N ARG A 231 -28.56 -25.85 -0.83
CA ARG A 231 -28.16 -24.62 -0.13
C ARG A 231 -26.66 -24.55 0.00
N THR A 232 -26.02 -23.56 -0.60
CA THR A 232 -24.70 -23.10 -0.17
C THR A 232 -24.92 -21.98 0.83
N VAL A 233 -24.61 -22.25 2.10
CA VAL A 233 -24.66 -21.26 3.19
C VAL A 233 -23.29 -20.61 3.29
N VAL A 234 -23.24 -19.28 3.25
CA VAL A 234 -22.01 -18.52 3.54
C VAL A 234 -22.27 -17.68 4.78
N THR A 235 -21.34 -17.76 5.72
CA THR A 235 -21.39 -16.97 6.96
C THR A 235 -20.48 -15.77 6.79
N VAL A 236 -21.01 -14.57 7.00
CA VAL A 236 -20.22 -13.35 7.15
C VAL A 236 -20.52 -12.80 8.52
N ALA A 237 -19.50 -12.44 9.30
CA ALA A 237 -19.74 -11.83 10.60
C ALA A 237 -19.78 -10.30 10.47
N PRO A 238 -20.94 -9.62 10.58
CA PRO A 238 -21.02 -8.20 10.86
C PRO A 238 -20.99 -7.94 12.39
N PRO A 239 -20.34 -6.86 12.86
CA PRO A 239 -20.53 -6.37 14.20
C PRO A 239 -21.73 -5.40 14.23
N CYS A 240 -22.90 -5.83 14.68
CA CYS A 240 -23.77 -5.15 15.68
C CYS A 240 -25.20 -5.71 15.69
N SER A 241 -25.78 -5.66 16.88
CA SER A 241 -26.90 -6.43 17.39
C SER A 241 -28.31 -6.08 16.92
N ALA A 242 -29.14 -7.10 17.09
CA ALA A 242 -30.50 -7.27 16.60
C ALA A 242 -31.61 -6.38 17.20
N ARG A 243 -32.71 -6.42 16.46
CA ARG A 243 -34.02 -5.78 16.55
C ARG A 243 -34.80 -6.07 17.87
N SER A 244 -35.15 -5.03 18.64
CA SER A 244 -36.54 -4.56 18.90
C SER A 244 -36.61 -3.57 20.08
N SER A 245 -37.47 -2.55 19.93
CA SER A 245 -37.83 -1.48 20.88
C SER A 245 -36.80 -0.36 21.15
N SER A 246 -37.08 0.79 20.51
CA SER A 246 -36.75 2.16 20.94
C SER A 246 -35.32 2.45 21.43
N THR A 247 -34.34 2.43 20.54
CA THR A 247 -33.24 3.42 20.38
C THR A 247 -32.14 2.85 19.46
N PRO A 248 -31.49 3.65 18.60
CA PRO A 248 -30.45 3.13 17.71
C PRO A 248 -29.17 2.78 18.50
N PRO A 249 -28.60 1.56 18.34
CA PRO A 249 -27.31 1.24 18.93
C PRO A 249 -26.18 1.86 18.09
N HIS A 250 -25.48 2.82 18.66
CA HIS A 250 -24.38 3.54 18.05
C HIS A 250 -23.04 2.92 18.49
N THR A 251 -22.31 2.27 17.58
CA THR A 251 -20.93 1.84 17.84
C THR A 251 -19.98 2.98 17.59
N THR A 252 -19.49 3.60 18.67
CA THR A 252 -18.51 4.69 18.61
C THR A 252 -17.10 4.10 18.60
N VAL A 253 -16.32 4.42 17.56
CA VAL A 253 -14.91 4.06 17.45
C VAL A 253 -14.08 5.25 17.90
N SER A 254 -13.19 5.05 18.88
CA SER A 254 -12.30 6.09 19.39
C SER A 254 -10.91 6.01 18.76
N ARG A 255 -10.42 7.17 18.33
CA ARG A 255 -9.05 7.40 17.91
C ARG A 255 -8.26 8.02 19.06
N MET A 256 -7.42 7.20 19.72
CA MET A 256 -6.34 7.70 20.57
C MET A 256 -5.02 7.57 19.82
N LEU A 257 -4.40 8.71 19.50
CA LEU A 257 -2.95 8.75 19.26
C LEU A 257 -2.32 9.04 20.62
N THR A 258 -1.59 8.07 21.17
CA THR A 258 -0.87 8.22 22.45
C THR A 258 0.57 8.65 22.20
N PRO A 259 1.18 9.43 23.11
CA PRO A 259 2.54 9.91 22.97
C PRO A 259 3.53 8.80 23.38
N THR A 260 4.63 8.66 22.64
CA THR A 260 5.83 8.06 23.22
C THR A 260 7.02 8.97 22.96
N VAL A 261 7.41 9.65 24.03
CA VAL A 261 8.66 10.39 24.16
C VAL A 261 9.83 9.44 23.91
N SER A 262 10.78 9.85 23.07
CA SER A 262 12.06 9.16 22.92
C SER A 262 12.86 9.29 24.22
N SER A 263 13.10 8.18 24.91
CA SER A 263 14.32 8.01 25.69
C SER A 263 14.75 6.55 25.62
N THR A 264 15.98 6.36 25.18
CA THR A 264 16.77 5.13 25.06
C THR A 264 16.65 4.18 26.26
N ARG A 265 16.76 2.86 25.99
CA ARG A 265 16.54 1.69 26.87
C ARG A 265 15.05 1.43 27.02
N TRP A 266 14.47 0.38 26.45
CA TRP A 266 14.57 -1.00 26.90
C TRP A 266 14.84 -1.97 25.73
N ALA A 267 16.02 -2.57 25.73
CA ALA A 267 16.24 -3.87 25.11
C ALA A 267 16.00 -4.95 26.18
N THR A 268 15.59 -6.12 25.71
CA THR A 268 15.61 -7.45 26.35
C THR A 268 14.28 -7.95 26.92
N LEU A 269 13.97 -9.20 26.56
CA LEU A 269 12.88 -10.10 26.95
C LEU A 269 11.59 -10.00 26.12
N MET A 270 11.57 -10.74 24.99
CA MET A 270 10.63 -11.86 24.72
C MET A 270 11.07 -12.54 23.40
N PRO A 271 11.27 -13.87 23.36
CA PRO A 271 11.72 -14.57 22.16
C PRO A 271 10.58 -14.75 21.16
N GLN A 272 10.76 -14.24 19.94
CA GLN A 272 9.85 -14.51 18.81
C GLN A 272 10.06 -15.95 18.32
N PRO A 273 9.02 -16.79 18.20
CA PRO A 273 9.17 -18.11 17.62
C PRO A 273 9.37 -17.99 16.09
N LYS A 274 10.47 -18.58 15.60
CA LYS A 274 10.76 -18.76 14.17
C LYS A 274 9.60 -19.50 13.50
N ARG A 275 8.85 -18.84 12.63
CA ARG A 275 8.04 -19.50 11.60
C ARG A 275 8.83 -19.54 10.30
N SER A 276 9.21 -20.74 9.93
CA SER A 276 9.79 -21.12 8.64
C SER A 276 8.87 -20.68 7.50
N ALA A 277 9.39 -19.83 6.62
CA ALA A 277 8.79 -19.55 5.34
C ALA A 277 8.96 -20.79 4.44
N HIS A 278 7.86 -21.46 4.13
CA HIS A 278 7.73 -22.27 2.92
C HIS A 278 6.66 -21.59 2.07
N TRP A 279 7.12 -21.13 0.90
CA TRP A 279 6.31 -20.56 -0.18
C TRP A 279 5.77 -21.68 -1.08
#